data_AF-A0A4V6E505-F1
#
_entry.id   AF-A0A4V6E505-F1
#
_cell.length_a   1.000
_cell.length_b   1.000
_cell.length_c   1.000
_cell.angle_alpha   90.00
_cell.angle_beta   90.00
_cell.angle_gamma   90.00
#
_symmetry.space_group_name_H-M   'P 1'
#
loop_
_entity.id
_entity.type
_entity.pdbx_description
1 polymer ?
#
loop_
_entity_poly.entity_id
_entity_poly.type
_entity_poly.pdbx_seq_one_letter_code
_entity_poly.pdbx_strand_id
1 'polypeptide(L)'
;MDRNEALELISNLGGDEHSWVDFKSDYYIKGSAYLEAEFVKDIQSMANVLDGREDRYLLIGCDEEEGVVGVPADAEDESTDTRHILSFEEDDLQEIIDSRLRPGPQISLHTFEEDGSEFAVLVVGKIGKPPCVTTSKLENEENDSTELREKEIWLRKASGKKEVGREEFESIFEYRLEQERESLMSGIRRVVELDPESIATIGNLEPNEKAEADITFSIDEEGDYTVSSEVTRDSFTKLSHELEADIHRRQSNPEHYTDLFGLMRYYEGYENFSLDDEAVRLLTESALKNWIPGVLWLDQYEQEQVIDILQSVPDVHSIRTTVCKLLVIAGDDESFNRYLSDSSSITNPRFDVEKYRGQFGCSAESQIKELGKNIDQVQYGNFEAELDEYESFDDDEIRDLISQVAGVWLDCNDEKVRKDLKYALVNLELALATRIL
;
A
#
# COMPACT_ATOMS: atom_id res chain seq x y z
N MET A 1 17.35 -30.45 15.12
CA MET A 1 16.90 -31.67 14.42
C MET A 1 17.86 -32.79 14.79
N ASP A 2 17.39 -34.02 14.96
CA ASP A 2 18.29 -35.16 15.16
C ASP A 2 18.58 -35.92 13.85
N ARG A 3 19.59 -36.79 13.88
CA ARG A 3 20.03 -37.54 12.69
C ARG A 3 18.94 -38.42 12.09
N ASN A 4 18.13 -39.07 12.93
CA ASN A 4 17.09 -39.98 12.43
C ASN A 4 15.97 -39.19 11.77
N GLU A 5 15.59 -38.04 12.35
CA GLU A 5 14.64 -37.10 11.75
C GLU A 5 15.14 -36.62 10.37
N ALA A 6 16.42 -36.29 10.25
CA ALA A 6 17.02 -35.86 8.99
C ALA A 6 16.99 -36.96 7.91
N LEU A 7 17.37 -38.19 8.27
CA LEU A 7 17.34 -39.34 7.34
C LEU A 7 15.90 -39.72 6.94
N GLU A 8 14.97 -39.66 7.88
CA GLU A 8 13.55 -39.89 7.60
C GLU A 8 12.98 -38.81 6.68
N LEU A 9 13.35 -37.54 6.88
CA LEU A 9 13.01 -36.45 5.97
C LEU A 9 13.53 -36.74 4.56
N ILE A 10 14.81 -37.04 4.40
CA ILE A 10 15.44 -37.36 3.11
C ILE A 10 14.73 -38.55 2.44
N SER A 11 14.48 -39.64 3.18
CA SER A 11 13.83 -40.84 2.65
C SER A 11 12.37 -40.61 2.25
N ASN A 12 11.64 -39.74 2.95
CA ASN A 12 10.22 -39.47 2.69
C ASN A 12 9.99 -38.50 1.53
N LEU A 13 10.99 -37.69 1.17
CA LEU A 13 10.91 -36.74 0.06
C LEU A 13 10.92 -37.43 -1.31
N GLY A 14 11.48 -38.65 -1.41
CA GLY A 14 11.25 -39.57 -2.53
C GLY A 14 11.55 -39.02 -3.94
N GLY A 15 12.39 -37.98 -4.07
CA GLY A 15 12.69 -37.31 -5.34
C GLY A 15 11.62 -36.33 -5.84
N ASP A 16 10.60 -36.01 -5.04
CA ASP A 16 9.59 -35.02 -5.41
C ASP A 16 10.10 -33.58 -5.16
N GLU A 17 10.04 -32.72 -6.19
CA GLU A 17 10.45 -31.31 -6.08
C GLU A 17 9.51 -30.53 -5.16
N HIS A 18 10.05 -30.04 -4.05
CA HIS A 18 9.31 -29.27 -3.06
C HIS A 18 9.82 -27.84 -2.96
N SER A 19 8.91 -26.87 -2.90
CA SER A 19 9.26 -25.45 -2.70
C SER A 19 9.85 -25.16 -1.31
N TRP A 20 9.82 -26.12 -0.37
CA TRP A 20 10.28 -25.96 1.01
C TRP A 20 11.54 -26.79 1.32
N VAL A 21 12.08 -27.49 0.32
CA VAL A 21 13.33 -28.26 0.43
C VAL A 21 14.24 -27.97 -0.76
N ASP A 22 15.55 -27.90 -0.53
CA ASP A 22 16.58 -27.90 -1.57
C ASP A 22 17.61 -28.99 -1.31
N PHE A 23 18.11 -29.59 -2.37
CA PHE A 23 19.22 -30.53 -2.31
C PHE A 23 20.46 -29.88 -2.91
N LYS A 24 21.58 -29.95 -2.18
CA LYS A 24 22.89 -29.51 -2.62
C LYS A 24 23.86 -30.65 -2.37
N SER A 25 24.43 -31.23 -3.42
CA SER A 25 25.49 -32.24 -3.26
C SER A 25 26.74 -31.63 -2.61
N ASP A 26 27.01 -30.35 -2.88
CA ASP A 26 28.13 -29.58 -2.33
C ASP A 26 27.74 -28.09 -2.25
N TYR A 27 28.23 -27.35 -1.25
CA TYR A 27 27.77 -25.99 -0.99
C TYR A 27 28.81 -25.02 -0.42
N TYR A 28 29.52 -24.36 -1.34
CA TYR A 28 30.46 -23.27 -1.03
C TYR A 28 29.75 -21.92 -1.01
N ILE A 29 29.97 -21.15 0.05
CA ILE A 29 29.25 -19.89 0.30
C ILE A 29 30.16 -18.68 0.43
N LYS A 30 31.49 -18.87 0.44
CA LYS A 30 32.48 -17.79 0.54
C LYS A 30 33.69 -18.07 -0.34
N GLY A 31 34.36 -17.01 -0.79
CA GLY A 31 35.50 -17.05 -1.70
C GLY A 31 35.29 -16.25 -2.99
N SER A 32 34.03 -15.95 -3.32
CA SER A 32 33.67 -14.95 -4.34
C SER A 32 32.34 -14.29 -4.01
N ALA A 33 32.09 -13.09 -4.55
CA ALA A 33 30.83 -12.39 -4.42
C ALA A 33 29.64 -13.20 -4.97
N TYR A 34 29.89 -14.03 -5.99
CA TYR A 34 28.88 -14.92 -6.57
C TYR A 34 28.40 -15.98 -5.57
N LEU A 35 29.32 -16.64 -4.86
CA LEU A 35 28.96 -17.69 -3.89
C LEU A 35 28.16 -17.12 -2.70
N GLU A 36 28.58 -15.97 -2.18
CA GLU A 36 27.85 -15.29 -1.09
C GLU A 36 26.47 -14.83 -1.58
N ALA A 37 26.37 -14.29 -2.79
CA ALA A 37 25.10 -13.87 -3.38
C ALA A 37 24.15 -15.07 -3.61
N GLU A 38 24.66 -16.20 -4.09
CA GLU A 38 23.85 -17.40 -4.30
C GLU A 38 23.32 -17.96 -2.99
N PHE A 39 24.15 -17.97 -1.92
CA PHE A 39 23.73 -18.31 -0.57
C PHE A 39 22.60 -17.41 -0.08
N VAL A 40 22.80 -16.09 -0.14
CA VAL A 40 21.79 -15.12 0.28
C VAL A 40 20.48 -15.30 -0.49
N LYS A 41 20.54 -15.53 -1.80
CA LYS A 41 19.36 -15.77 -2.64
C LYS A 41 18.66 -17.08 -2.29
N ASP A 42 19.39 -18.15 -1.97
CA ASP A 42 18.80 -19.43 -1.56
C ASP A 42 18.01 -19.25 -0.27
N ILE A 43 18.63 -18.64 0.76
CA ILE A 43 17.99 -18.35 2.04
C ILE A 43 16.77 -17.44 1.88
N GLN A 44 16.90 -16.35 1.10
CA GLN A 44 15.80 -15.44 0.83
C GLN A 44 14.65 -16.13 0.09
N SER A 45 14.97 -16.95 -0.91
CA SER A 45 13.97 -17.66 -1.70
C SER A 45 13.16 -18.64 -0.85
N MET A 46 13.80 -19.30 0.11
CA MET A 46 13.12 -20.15 1.10
C MET A 46 12.26 -19.32 2.04
N ALA A 47 12.84 -18.28 2.66
CA ALA A 47 12.13 -17.44 3.62
C ALA A 47 10.84 -16.82 3.05
N ASN A 48 10.79 -16.59 1.73
CA ASN A 48 9.65 -15.98 1.04
C ASN A 48 8.58 -16.98 0.55
N VAL A 49 8.76 -18.28 0.72
CA VAL A 49 7.71 -19.24 0.33
C VAL A 49 6.50 -19.07 1.26
N LEU A 50 5.32 -19.00 0.65
CA LEU A 50 4.06 -18.62 1.32
C LEU A 50 3.27 -19.80 1.89
N ASP A 51 3.84 -21.01 1.90
CA ASP A 51 3.14 -22.16 2.47
C ASP A 51 3.06 -22.07 4.02
N GLY A 52 2.16 -22.86 4.60
CA GLY A 52 1.91 -22.87 6.04
C GLY A 52 3.00 -23.56 6.88
N ARG A 53 4.11 -24.01 6.28
CA ARG A 53 5.17 -24.73 7.02
C ARG A 53 6.06 -23.74 7.76
N GLU A 54 6.41 -24.09 9.00
CA GLU A 54 7.29 -23.28 9.85
C GLU A 54 8.76 -23.40 9.44
N ASP A 55 9.17 -24.58 8.99
CA ASP A 55 10.57 -24.90 8.67
C ASP A 55 10.75 -25.23 7.20
N ARG A 56 11.90 -24.80 6.67
CA ARG A 56 12.37 -25.10 5.31
C ARG A 56 13.80 -25.61 5.37
N TYR A 57 14.18 -26.49 4.46
CA TYR A 57 15.40 -27.28 4.60
C TYR A 57 16.31 -27.15 3.37
N LEU A 58 17.56 -26.74 3.58
CA LEU A 58 18.65 -26.93 2.63
C LEU A 58 19.40 -28.20 3.06
N LEU A 59 19.34 -29.26 2.25
CA LEU A 59 19.99 -30.55 2.49
C LEU A 59 21.32 -30.56 1.75
N ILE A 60 22.43 -30.49 2.50
CA ILE A 60 23.80 -30.37 2.00
C ILE A 60 24.49 -31.74 2.09
N GLY A 61 25.23 -32.14 1.06
CA GLY A 61 25.76 -33.50 0.94
C GLY A 61 24.69 -34.51 0.53
N CYS A 62 23.59 -34.04 -0.09
CA CYS A 62 22.46 -34.86 -0.51
C CYS A 62 22.15 -34.64 -2.00
N ASP A 63 21.69 -35.71 -2.64
CA ASP A 63 21.22 -35.74 -4.02
C ASP A 63 19.76 -36.21 -4.06
N GLU A 64 18.98 -35.66 -5.00
CA GLU A 64 17.54 -35.93 -5.13
C GLU A 64 17.24 -37.40 -5.47
N GLU A 65 18.14 -38.07 -6.22
CA GLU A 65 17.98 -39.46 -6.64
C GLU A 65 18.71 -40.44 -5.71
N GLU A 66 19.92 -40.07 -5.28
CA GLU A 66 20.82 -40.98 -4.55
C GLU A 66 20.75 -40.85 -3.02
N GLY A 67 20.07 -39.82 -2.49
CA GLY A 67 19.97 -39.58 -1.05
C GLY A 67 21.26 -38.96 -0.49
N VAL A 68 21.81 -39.52 0.59
CA VAL A 68 23.05 -38.97 1.19
C VAL A 68 24.25 -39.39 0.34
N VAL A 69 24.92 -38.40 -0.28
CA VAL A 69 26.12 -38.60 -1.10
C VAL A 69 27.40 -38.18 -0.38
N GLY A 70 27.28 -37.35 0.66
CA GLY A 70 28.40 -36.83 1.44
C GLY A 70 29.01 -35.56 0.87
N VAL A 71 29.71 -34.82 1.73
CA VAL A 71 30.54 -33.67 1.38
C VAL A 71 32.03 -34.06 1.25
N PRO A 72 32.86 -33.23 0.59
CA PRO A 72 34.32 -33.43 0.56
C PRO A 72 34.95 -33.48 1.97
N ALA A 73 36.00 -34.28 2.13
CA ALA A 73 36.68 -34.47 3.43
C ALA A 73 37.38 -33.21 3.97
N ASP A 74 37.57 -32.19 3.13
CA ASP A 74 38.12 -30.88 3.44
C ASP A 74 37.05 -29.79 3.58
N ALA A 75 35.76 -30.15 3.63
CA ALA A 75 34.66 -29.19 3.76
C ALA A 75 34.70 -28.35 5.06
N GLU A 76 35.35 -28.83 6.12
CA GLU A 76 35.53 -28.06 7.36
C GLU A 76 36.80 -27.16 7.35
N ASP A 77 37.64 -27.23 6.31
CA ASP A 77 38.93 -26.54 6.29
C ASP A 77 38.78 -25.02 6.06
N GLU A 78 38.91 -24.26 7.14
CA GLU A 78 38.89 -22.80 7.14
C GLU A 78 40.08 -22.14 6.42
N SER A 79 41.14 -22.90 6.12
CA SER A 79 42.39 -22.37 5.56
C SER A 79 42.35 -22.16 4.05
N THR A 80 41.23 -22.51 3.42
CA THR A 80 40.99 -22.38 1.98
C THR A 80 40.40 -21.01 1.63
N ASP A 81 40.78 -20.46 0.46
CA ASP A 81 40.21 -19.20 -0.04
C ASP A 81 38.71 -19.33 -0.37
N THR A 82 38.26 -20.55 -0.71
CA THR A 82 36.85 -20.88 -0.97
C THR A 82 36.34 -21.78 0.13
N ARG A 83 35.42 -21.26 0.96
CA ARG A 83 34.95 -21.95 2.17
C ARG A 83 33.58 -22.60 1.96
N HIS A 84 33.48 -23.85 2.36
CA HIS A 84 32.24 -24.61 2.38
C HIS A 84 31.37 -24.20 3.58
N ILE A 85 30.04 -24.34 3.48
CA ILE A 85 29.11 -23.95 4.55
C ILE A 85 29.41 -24.63 5.89
N LEU A 86 29.92 -25.86 5.86
CA LEU A 86 30.31 -26.62 7.06
C LEU A 86 31.49 -26.04 7.81
N SER A 87 32.29 -25.18 7.18
CA SER A 87 33.37 -24.48 7.88
C SER A 87 32.88 -23.32 8.74
N PHE A 88 31.60 -22.97 8.73
CA PHE A 88 31.05 -21.82 9.47
C PHE A 88 30.28 -22.25 10.71
N GLU A 89 30.36 -21.43 11.76
CA GLU A 89 29.42 -21.53 12.88
C GLU A 89 28.08 -20.89 12.51
N GLU A 90 27.00 -21.29 13.20
CA GLU A 90 25.65 -20.76 12.97
C GLU A 90 25.59 -19.23 13.11
N ASP A 91 26.31 -18.67 14.08
CA ASP A 91 26.41 -17.23 14.32
C ASP A 91 27.04 -16.49 13.13
N ASP A 92 28.06 -17.06 12.49
CA ASP A 92 28.70 -16.47 11.31
C ASP A 92 27.74 -16.44 10.11
N LEU A 93 26.99 -17.53 9.93
CA LEU A 93 25.98 -17.63 8.87
C LEU A 93 24.84 -16.63 9.11
N GLN A 94 24.42 -16.45 10.36
CA GLN A 94 23.39 -15.47 10.72
C GLN A 94 23.89 -14.04 10.50
N GLU A 95 25.16 -13.73 10.79
CA GLU A 95 25.75 -12.41 10.51
C GLU A 95 25.74 -12.11 9.00
N ILE A 96 26.09 -13.09 8.17
CA ILE A 96 26.00 -12.95 6.70
C ILE A 96 24.55 -12.64 6.31
N ILE A 97 23.57 -13.38 6.82
CA ILE A 97 22.15 -13.17 6.53
C ILE A 97 21.69 -11.77 6.97
N ASP A 98 21.95 -11.38 8.21
CA ASP A 98 21.46 -10.12 8.78
C ASP A 98 22.11 -8.88 8.14
N SER A 99 23.34 -9.03 7.64
CA SER A 99 24.02 -7.96 6.88
C SER A 99 23.41 -7.72 5.49
N ARG A 100 22.67 -8.70 4.95
CA ARG A 100 22.18 -8.71 3.56
C ARG A 100 20.66 -8.74 3.42
N LEU A 101 19.92 -9.22 4.42
CA LEU A 101 18.49 -9.50 4.33
C LEU A 101 17.68 -8.80 5.42
N ARG A 102 16.45 -8.38 5.08
CA ARG A 102 15.50 -7.83 6.06
C ARG A 102 14.04 -8.18 5.72
N PRO A 103 13.26 -8.73 6.66
CA PRO A 103 13.72 -9.34 7.91
C PRO A 103 14.68 -10.51 7.63
N GLY A 104 15.76 -10.63 8.42
CA GLY A 104 16.66 -11.79 8.36
C GLY A 104 15.95 -13.03 8.92
N PRO A 105 15.78 -14.12 8.16
CA PRO A 105 15.26 -15.37 8.70
C PRO A 105 16.25 -15.92 9.74
N GLN A 106 15.72 -16.56 10.78
CA GLN A 106 16.54 -17.34 11.69
C GLN A 106 16.93 -18.65 11.02
N ILE A 107 18.17 -19.09 11.23
CA ILE A 107 18.65 -20.36 10.68
C ILE A 107 19.15 -21.28 11.79
N SER A 108 19.21 -22.58 11.51
CA SER A 108 20.01 -23.50 12.32
C SER A 108 20.69 -24.56 11.46
N LEU A 109 21.97 -24.83 11.74
CA LEU A 109 22.77 -25.79 10.99
C LEU A 109 22.97 -27.07 11.81
N HIS A 110 22.58 -28.22 11.27
CA HIS A 110 22.74 -29.52 11.92
C HIS A 110 23.61 -30.42 11.03
N THR A 111 24.76 -30.87 11.55
CA THR A 111 25.72 -31.71 10.82
C THR A 111 25.70 -33.14 11.34
N PHE A 112 25.81 -34.11 10.45
CA PHE A 112 25.67 -35.53 10.75
C PHE A 112 26.63 -36.40 9.91
N GLU A 113 26.88 -37.62 10.39
CA GLU A 113 27.68 -38.63 9.68
C GLU A 113 26.81 -39.87 9.36
N GLU A 114 26.82 -40.32 8.10
CA GLU A 114 26.15 -41.52 7.60
C GLU A 114 27.13 -42.35 6.76
N ASP A 115 27.34 -43.61 7.12
CA ASP A 115 28.23 -44.54 6.39
C ASP A 115 29.64 -43.97 6.08
N GLY A 116 30.17 -43.12 6.98
CA GLY A 116 31.48 -42.47 6.85
C GLY A 116 31.50 -41.24 5.94
N SER A 117 30.31 -40.76 5.54
CA SER A 117 30.10 -39.55 4.76
C SER A 117 29.41 -38.50 5.62
N GLU A 118 29.87 -37.25 5.55
CA GLU A 118 29.30 -36.13 6.30
C GLU A 118 28.24 -35.41 5.46
N PHE A 119 27.14 -35.00 6.09
CA PHE A 119 26.08 -34.22 5.47
C PHE A 119 25.48 -33.24 6.48
N ALA A 120 24.77 -32.22 6.00
CA ALA A 120 24.12 -31.26 6.89
C ALA A 120 22.73 -30.85 6.43
N VAL A 121 21.96 -30.38 7.41
CA VAL A 121 20.64 -29.79 7.21
C VAL A 121 20.68 -28.37 7.74
N LEU A 122 20.53 -27.40 6.85
CA LEU A 122 20.29 -26.02 7.21
C LEU A 122 18.78 -25.78 7.27
N VAL A 123 18.27 -25.51 8.46
CA VAL A 123 16.87 -25.15 8.68
C VAL A 123 16.74 -23.64 8.53
N VAL A 124 15.88 -23.17 7.64
CA VAL A 124 15.52 -21.76 7.46
C VAL A 124 14.14 -21.55 8.06
N GLY A 125 14.07 -20.74 9.10
CA GLY A 125 12.84 -20.41 9.80
C GLY A 125 11.95 -19.49 8.99
N LYS A 126 10.63 -19.71 9.10
CA LYS A 126 9.62 -18.84 8.52
C LYS A 126 9.73 -17.42 9.09
N ILE A 127 9.69 -16.43 8.19
CA ILE A 127 9.55 -15.04 8.59
C ILE A 127 8.08 -14.74 8.89
N GLY A 128 7.81 -14.12 10.03
CA GLY A 128 6.43 -13.74 10.39
C GLY A 128 5.83 -12.64 9.49
N LYS A 129 6.67 -11.95 8.71
CA LYS A 129 6.28 -10.78 7.91
C LYS A 129 7.02 -10.77 6.55
N PRO A 130 6.71 -11.70 5.62
CA PRO A 130 7.26 -11.65 4.26
C PRO A 130 6.87 -10.36 3.53
N PRO A 131 7.61 -9.87 2.53
CA PRO A 131 8.83 -10.48 1.99
C PRO A 131 10.08 -10.12 2.80
N CYS A 132 11.02 -11.06 2.83
CA CYS A 132 12.44 -10.83 3.04
C CYS A 132 13.04 -10.19 1.78
N VAL A 133 13.66 -9.02 1.95
CA VAL A 133 14.26 -8.20 0.89
C VAL A 133 15.77 -8.09 1.09
N THR A 134 16.53 -7.95 -0.01
CA THR A 134 17.95 -7.62 0.09
C THR A 134 18.17 -6.16 0.49
N THR A 135 19.13 -5.90 1.37
CA THR A 135 19.42 -4.57 1.93
C THR A 135 20.76 -4.00 1.50
N SER A 136 21.62 -4.81 0.90
CA SER A 136 22.92 -4.37 0.43
C SER A 136 23.31 -5.07 -0.86
N LYS A 137 24.17 -4.41 -1.63
CA LYS A 137 24.70 -4.94 -2.89
C LYS A 137 25.94 -5.81 -2.68
N LEU A 138 26.12 -6.79 -3.54
CA LEU A 138 27.37 -7.55 -3.71
C LEU A 138 27.89 -7.31 -5.13
N GLU A 139 29.09 -6.76 -5.21
CA GLU A 139 29.79 -6.50 -6.47
C GLU A 139 31.01 -7.40 -6.55
N ASN A 140 31.25 -7.94 -7.73
CA ASN A 140 32.43 -8.72 -8.05
C ASN A 140 33.48 -7.77 -8.67
N GLU A 141 34.53 -7.49 -7.90
CA GLU A 141 35.57 -6.54 -8.28
C GLU A 141 36.40 -7.00 -9.50
N GLU A 142 36.44 -8.31 -9.79
CA GLU A 142 37.24 -8.85 -10.89
C GLU A 142 36.61 -8.63 -12.27
N ASN A 143 35.26 -8.62 -12.35
CA ASN A 143 34.52 -8.52 -13.60
C ASN A 143 33.54 -7.33 -13.65
N ASP A 144 33.55 -6.46 -12.63
CA ASP A 144 32.68 -5.28 -12.48
C ASP A 144 31.18 -5.62 -12.63
N SER A 145 30.79 -6.81 -12.16
CA SER A 145 29.40 -7.27 -12.20
C SER A 145 28.75 -7.23 -10.82
N THR A 146 27.45 -6.93 -10.79
CA THR A 146 26.65 -6.96 -9.55
C THR A 146 25.95 -8.30 -9.42
N GLU A 147 26.35 -9.09 -8.42
CA GLU A 147 25.83 -10.43 -8.17
C GLU A 147 24.56 -10.41 -7.31
N LEU A 148 24.41 -9.38 -6.46
CA LEU A 148 23.23 -9.11 -5.65
C LEU A 148 22.94 -7.61 -5.66
N ARG A 149 21.70 -7.20 -5.96
CA ARG A 149 21.29 -5.79 -5.86
C ARG A 149 20.46 -5.54 -4.61
N GLU A 150 20.38 -4.28 -4.20
CA GLU A 150 19.50 -3.85 -3.13
C GLU A 150 18.03 -3.93 -3.58
N LYS A 151 17.13 -4.33 -2.66
CA LYS A 151 15.67 -4.44 -2.87
C LYS A 151 15.24 -5.53 -3.84
N GLU A 152 16.11 -6.48 -4.15
CA GLU A 152 15.73 -7.70 -4.85
C GLU A 152 14.92 -8.59 -3.92
N ILE A 153 13.95 -9.29 -4.52
CA ILE A 153 13.15 -10.31 -3.85
C ILE A 153 13.26 -11.57 -4.69
N TRP A 154 13.68 -12.64 -4.04
CA TRP A 154 13.80 -13.95 -4.66
C TRP A 154 12.75 -14.88 -4.06
N LEU A 155 12.15 -15.69 -4.92
CA LEU A 155 11.18 -16.74 -4.57
C LEU A 155 11.65 -18.08 -5.08
N ARG A 156 11.32 -19.12 -4.31
CA ARG A 156 11.51 -20.49 -4.74
C ARG A 156 10.35 -20.94 -5.63
N LYS A 157 10.66 -21.54 -6.77
CA LYS A 157 9.70 -22.11 -7.72
C LYS A 157 10.18 -23.51 -8.11
N ALA A 158 9.56 -24.51 -7.48
CA ALA A 158 10.02 -25.90 -7.56
C ALA A 158 11.49 -26.03 -7.10
N SER A 159 12.36 -26.67 -7.89
CA SER A 159 13.81 -26.78 -7.64
C SER A 159 14.61 -25.50 -7.90
N GLY A 160 14.01 -24.49 -8.54
CA GLY A 160 14.68 -23.25 -8.91
C GLY A 160 14.37 -22.06 -8.01
N LYS A 161 15.17 -21.00 -8.15
CA LYS A 161 14.88 -19.65 -7.62
C LYS A 161 14.64 -18.67 -8.76
N LYS A 162 13.70 -17.76 -8.55
CA LYS A 162 13.30 -16.73 -9.52
C LYS A 162 13.19 -15.39 -8.82
N GLU A 163 13.67 -14.33 -9.46
CA GLU A 163 13.38 -12.97 -9.04
C GLU A 163 11.87 -12.68 -9.17
N VAL A 164 11.31 -12.02 -8.16
CA VAL A 164 9.89 -11.69 -8.08
C VAL A 164 9.47 -10.74 -9.19
N GLY A 165 8.43 -11.13 -9.93
CA GLY A 165 7.69 -10.23 -10.81
C GLY A 165 6.53 -9.55 -10.07
N ARG A 166 5.81 -8.70 -10.78
CA ARG A 166 4.67 -7.95 -10.21
C ARG A 166 3.58 -8.86 -9.64
N GLU A 167 3.19 -9.90 -10.38
CA GLU A 167 2.13 -10.83 -9.97
C GLU A 167 2.51 -11.60 -8.69
N GLU A 168 3.77 -12.04 -8.60
CA GLU A 168 4.25 -12.73 -7.41
C GLU A 168 4.37 -11.79 -6.19
N PHE A 169 4.71 -10.52 -6.40
CA PHE A 169 4.73 -9.52 -5.34
C PHE A 169 3.32 -9.24 -4.79
N GLU A 170 2.33 -9.12 -5.68
CA GLU A 170 0.91 -8.96 -5.31
C GLU A 170 0.42 -10.15 -4.48
N SER A 171 0.82 -11.38 -4.85
CA SER A 171 0.49 -12.60 -4.09
C SER A 171 1.06 -12.59 -2.66
N ILE A 172 2.31 -12.11 -2.48
CA ILE A 172 2.91 -11.95 -1.14
C ILE A 172 2.11 -10.92 -0.32
N PHE A 173 1.68 -9.84 -0.96
CA PHE A 173 0.91 -8.79 -0.29
C PHE A 173 -0.48 -9.30 0.17
N GLU A 174 -1.20 -10.01 -0.70
CA GLU A 174 -2.49 -10.64 -0.36
C GLU A 174 -2.36 -11.63 0.79
N TYR A 175 -1.30 -12.44 0.81
CA TYR A 175 -1.02 -13.37 1.90
C TYR A 175 -0.86 -12.66 3.25
N ARG A 176 -0.16 -11.52 3.30
CA ARG A 176 -0.03 -10.74 4.54
C ARG A 176 -1.36 -10.21 5.02
N LEU A 177 -2.19 -9.73 4.09
CA LEU A 177 -3.51 -9.19 4.41
C LEU A 177 -4.40 -10.26 5.03
N GLU A 178 -4.36 -11.50 4.50
CA GLU A 178 -5.11 -12.61 5.07
C GLU A 178 -4.57 -13.06 6.43
N GLN A 179 -3.25 -13.06 6.65
CA GLN A 179 -2.69 -13.36 7.99
C GLN A 179 -3.08 -12.31 9.04
N GLU A 180 -3.07 -11.02 8.69
CA GLU A 180 -3.54 -9.96 9.59
C GLU A 180 -5.03 -10.15 9.89
N ARG A 181 -5.83 -10.50 8.88
CA ARG A 181 -7.25 -10.83 9.04
C ARG A 181 -7.48 -12.02 9.99
N GLU A 182 -6.77 -13.13 9.81
CA GLU A 182 -6.88 -14.30 10.69
C GLU A 182 -6.48 -13.96 12.13
N SER A 183 -5.41 -13.17 12.31
CA SER A 183 -4.98 -12.70 13.62
C SER A 183 -6.04 -11.84 14.31
N LEU A 184 -6.68 -10.93 13.57
CA LEU A 184 -7.80 -10.11 14.07
C LEU A 184 -8.99 -10.99 14.46
N MET A 185 -9.39 -11.92 13.60
CA MET A 185 -10.50 -12.84 13.86
C MET A 185 -10.24 -13.74 15.07
N SER A 186 -8.99 -14.19 15.27
CA SER A 186 -8.57 -14.95 16.45
C SER A 186 -8.64 -14.11 17.73
N GLY A 187 -8.20 -12.85 17.65
CA GLY A 187 -8.34 -11.88 18.75
C GLY A 187 -9.80 -11.67 19.15
N ILE A 188 -10.68 -11.44 18.18
CA ILE A 188 -12.12 -11.26 18.40
C ILE A 188 -12.73 -12.51 19.04
N ARG A 189 -12.43 -13.72 18.54
CA ARG A 189 -12.91 -14.98 19.14
C ARG A 189 -12.46 -15.13 20.60
N ARG A 190 -11.22 -14.77 20.91
CA ARG A 190 -10.71 -14.77 22.29
C ARG A 190 -11.45 -13.79 23.20
N VAL A 191 -11.89 -12.63 22.69
CA VAL A 191 -12.70 -11.68 23.46
C VAL A 191 -14.11 -12.22 23.72
N VAL A 192 -14.68 -12.94 22.75
CA VAL A 192 -16.02 -13.57 22.88
C VAL A 192 -16.01 -14.77 23.85
N GLU A 193 -14.87 -15.46 24.01
CA GLU A 193 -14.71 -16.58 24.94
C GLU A 193 -14.41 -16.17 26.40
N LEU A 194 -14.25 -14.88 26.69
CA LEU A 194 -14.01 -14.38 28.04
C LEU A 194 -15.31 -14.06 28.78
N ASP A 195 -15.45 -14.61 29.99
CA ASP A 195 -16.56 -14.31 30.91
C ASP A 195 -16.69 -12.78 31.14
N PRO A 196 -17.91 -12.22 31.29
CA PRO A 196 -18.14 -10.78 31.43
C PRO A 196 -17.33 -10.10 32.54
N GLU A 197 -16.97 -10.84 33.59
CA GLU A 197 -16.14 -10.34 34.70
C GLU A 197 -14.66 -10.12 34.29
N SER A 198 -14.16 -10.83 33.28
CA SER A 198 -12.80 -10.69 32.75
C SER A 198 -12.66 -9.49 31.82
N ILE A 199 -13.72 -9.15 31.08
CA ILE A 199 -13.79 -7.97 30.19
C ILE A 199 -13.67 -6.67 31.00
N ALA A 200 -14.26 -6.61 32.19
CA ALA A 200 -14.12 -5.48 33.11
C ALA A 200 -12.68 -5.28 33.63
N THR A 201 -11.84 -6.32 33.59
CA THR A 201 -10.43 -6.25 34.03
C THR A 201 -9.49 -5.82 32.89
N ILE A 202 -9.89 -6.07 31.64
CA ILE A 202 -9.15 -5.70 30.41
C ILE A 202 -9.35 -4.22 30.03
N GLY A 203 -10.35 -3.54 30.60
CA GLY A 203 -10.59 -2.10 30.41
C GLY A 203 -9.49 -1.14 30.90
N ASN A 204 -8.30 -1.65 31.24
CA ASN A 204 -7.10 -0.87 31.59
C ASN A 204 -5.91 -1.13 30.65
N LEU A 205 -6.09 -1.83 29.53
CA LEU A 205 -5.06 -1.88 28.49
C LEU A 205 -5.22 -0.65 27.59
N GLU A 206 -4.26 0.27 27.69
CA GLU A 206 -4.09 1.36 26.73
C GLU A 206 -4.08 0.78 25.31
N PRO A 207 -4.85 1.39 24.37
CA PRO A 207 -4.92 0.90 23.01
C PRO A 207 -3.52 0.97 22.37
N ASN A 208 -3.00 -0.19 21.97
CA ASN A 208 -1.98 -0.21 20.95
C ASN A 208 -2.68 0.17 19.64
N GLU A 209 -2.46 1.42 19.22
CA GLU A 209 -2.80 1.95 17.91
C GLU A 209 -2.52 0.90 16.82
N LYS A 210 -3.56 0.44 16.08
CA LYS A 210 -3.53 -0.11 14.70
C LYS A 210 -4.55 -1.21 14.32
N ALA A 211 -5.70 -1.33 14.98
CA ALA A 211 -6.78 -2.14 14.40
C ALA A 211 -8.17 -1.64 14.82
N GLU A 212 -8.92 -1.11 13.86
CA GLU A 212 -10.34 -0.81 14.00
C GLU A 212 -11.11 -1.91 13.25
N ALA A 213 -11.92 -2.67 13.98
CA ALA A 213 -12.90 -3.60 13.44
C ALA A 213 -14.24 -3.25 14.06
N ASP A 214 -15.26 -3.02 13.23
CA ASP A 214 -16.59 -2.65 13.68
C ASP A 214 -17.37 -3.92 14.07
N ILE A 215 -17.68 -4.08 15.36
CA ILE A 215 -18.36 -5.26 15.90
C ILE A 215 -19.71 -4.80 16.49
N THR A 216 -20.82 -5.22 15.86
CA THR A 216 -22.16 -4.95 16.41
C THR A 216 -22.65 -6.13 17.25
N PHE A 217 -23.12 -5.85 18.46
CA PHE A 217 -23.69 -6.85 19.37
C PHE A 217 -25.22 -6.71 19.39
N SER A 218 -25.94 -7.82 19.23
CA SER A 218 -27.38 -7.88 19.48
C SER A 218 -27.70 -8.96 20.52
N ILE A 219 -28.59 -8.64 21.45
CA ILE A 219 -29.05 -9.52 22.53
C ILE A 219 -30.49 -9.90 22.20
N ASP A 220 -30.79 -11.19 22.13
CA ASP A 220 -32.16 -11.66 21.92
C ASP A 220 -32.98 -11.60 23.23
N GLU A 221 -34.30 -11.78 23.11
CA GLU A 221 -35.21 -11.71 24.27
C GLU A 221 -35.05 -12.89 25.26
N GLU A 222 -34.28 -13.92 24.92
CA GLU A 222 -33.99 -15.07 25.78
C GLU A 222 -32.64 -14.94 26.51
N GLY A 223 -31.85 -13.91 26.20
CA GLY A 223 -30.57 -13.61 26.82
C GLY A 223 -29.40 -14.39 26.21
N ASP A 224 -29.60 -15.01 25.05
CA ASP A 224 -28.55 -15.64 24.28
C ASP A 224 -27.89 -14.62 23.34
N TYR A 225 -26.57 -14.70 23.24
CA TYR A 225 -25.77 -13.82 22.40
C TYR A 225 -25.70 -14.39 20.98
N THR A 226 -26.40 -13.77 20.04
CA THR A 226 -26.11 -13.94 18.62
C THR A 226 -25.12 -12.87 18.16
N VAL A 227 -23.85 -13.26 18.04
CA VAL A 227 -22.84 -12.48 17.32
C VAL A 227 -23.04 -12.74 15.83
N SER A 228 -23.82 -11.90 15.17
CA SER A 228 -23.81 -11.82 13.72
C SER A 228 -22.74 -10.82 13.30
N SER A 229 -21.57 -11.30 12.86
CA SER A 229 -20.79 -10.51 11.92
C SER A 229 -21.51 -10.61 10.58
N GLU A 230 -22.39 -9.66 10.28
CA GLU A 230 -22.74 -9.45 8.89
C GLU A 230 -21.50 -8.83 8.23
N VAL A 231 -20.62 -9.69 7.70
CA VAL A 231 -19.77 -9.25 6.60
C VAL A 231 -20.75 -9.08 5.46
N THR A 232 -21.36 -7.90 5.36
CA THR A 232 -22.04 -7.53 4.13
C THR A 232 -20.98 -7.69 3.05
N ARG A 233 -21.25 -8.60 2.11
CA ARG A 233 -20.60 -8.63 0.80
C ARG A 233 -21.05 -7.42 -0.02
N ASP A 234 -21.15 -6.26 0.62
CA ASP A 234 -21.27 -5.03 -0.11
C ASP A 234 -19.87 -4.74 -0.62
N SER A 235 -19.81 -4.53 -1.91
CA SER A 235 -18.63 -4.44 -2.75
C SER A 235 -17.78 -3.22 -2.38
N PHE A 236 -17.07 -3.28 -1.26
CA PHE A 236 -16.03 -2.33 -0.94
C PHE A 236 -14.89 -2.56 -1.93
N THR A 237 -14.83 -1.69 -2.93
CA THR A 237 -13.64 -1.60 -3.77
C THR A 237 -12.44 -1.27 -2.86
N LYS A 238 -11.23 -1.67 -3.25
CA LYS A 238 -9.98 -1.30 -2.55
C LYS A 238 -9.91 0.20 -2.19
N LEU A 239 -10.59 1.03 -2.98
CA LEU A 239 -10.64 2.48 -2.84
C LEU A 239 -11.55 2.96 -1.70
N SER A 240 -12.66 2.29 -1.40
CA SER A 240 -13.55 2.62 -0.28
C SER A 240 -12.85 2.44 1.06
N HIS A 241 -12.08 1.36 1.22
CA HIS A 241 -11.25 1.13 2.42
C HIS A 241 -10.12 2.15 2.56
N GLU A 242 -9.55 2.63 1.45
CA GLU A 242 -8.55 3.71 1.51
C GLU A 242 -9.18 5.02 1.99
N LEU A 243 -10.40 5.34 1.55
CA LEU A 243 -11.15 6.51 2.01
C LEU A 243 -11.47 6.44 3.50
N GLU A 244 -11.96 5.30 3.98
CA GLU A 244 -12.17 5.04 5.42
C GLU A 244 -10.88 5.26 6.22
N ALA A 245 -9.75 4.73 5.73
CA ALA A 245 -8.47 4.91 6.39
C ALA A 245 -8.03 6.39 6.45
N ASP A 246 -8.28 7.18 5.39
CA ASP A 246 -8.01 8.62 5.40
C ASP A 246 -8.94 9.38 6.37
N ILE A 247 -10.21 8.98 6.49
CA ILE A 247 -11.15 9.51 7.49
C ILE A 247 -10.64 9.26 8.91
N HIS A 248 -10.22 8.04 9.23
CA HIS A 248 -9.66 7.71 10.53
C HIS A 248 -8.36 8.48 10.85
N ARG A 249 -7.48 8.66 9.85
CA ARG A 249 -6.28 9.51 9.99
C ARG A 249 -6.66 10.96 10.31
N ARG A 250 -7.72 11.48 9.68
CA ARG A 250 -8.23 12.84 9.93
C ARG A 250 -8.84 12.99 11.31
N GLN A 251 -9.57 12.00 11.80
CA GLN A 251 -10.08 12.00 13.18
C GLN A 251 -8.94 12.06 14.22
N SER A 252 -7.84 11.35 13.93
CA SER A 252 -6.64 11.36 14.79
C SER A 252 -5.79 12.64 14.62
N ASN A 253 -5.79 13.22 13.42
CA ASN A 253 -5.05 14.41 13.05
C ASN A 253 -5.94 15.32 12.16
N PRO A 254 -6.62 16.32 12.73
CA PRO A 254 -7.51 17.20 11.98
C PRO A 254 -6.86 18.00 10.83
N GLU A 255 -5.53 18.06 10.78
CA GLU A 255 -4.79 18.67 9.68
C GLU A 255 -4.44 17.68 8.55
N HIS A 256 -4.92 16.44 8.63
CA HIS A 256 -4.75 15.45 7.56
C HIS A 256 -5.64 15.78 6.37
N TYR A 257 -5.01 15.84 5.20
CA TYR A 257 -5.67 15.98 3.90
C TYR A 257 -5.10 14.92 2.95
N THR A 258 -5.93 14.38 2.08
CA THR A 258 -5.49 13.47 1.02
C THR A 258 -4.61 14.24 0.03
N ASP A 259 -3.49 13.63 -0.37
CA ASP A 259 -2.63 14.22 -1.39
C ASP A 259 -3.30 14.22 -2.78
N LEU A 260 -2.69 14.92 -3.74
CA LEU A 260 -3.26 15.04 -5.08
C LEU A 260 -3.43 13.67 -5.76
N PHE A 261 -2.53 12.72 -5.51
CA PHE A 261 -2.57 11.42 -6.19
C PHE A 261 -3.71 10.56 -5.65
N GLY A 262 -3.87 10.46 -4.32
CA GLY A 262 -4.99 9.79 -3.69
C GLY A 262 -6.33 10.44 -4.08
N LEU A 263 -6.36 11.79 -4.10
CA LEU A 263 -7.55 12.52 -4.51
C LEU A 263 -7.97 12.22 -5.95
N MET A 264 -7.01 12.10 -6.89
CA MET A 264 -7.31 11.73 -8.28
C MET A 264 -7.86 10.32 -8.40
N ARG A 265 -7.40 9.37 -7.56
CA ARG A 265 -8.00 8.03 -7.50
C ARG A 265 -9.44 8.09 -7.01
N TYR A 266 -9.75 8.93 -6.03
CA TYR A 266 -11.12 9.15 -5.58
C TYR A 266 -11.98 9.77 -6.69
N TYR A 267 -11.51 10.79 -7.43
CA TYR A 267 -12.22 11.34 -8.58
C TYR A 267 -12.49 10.30 -9.68
N GLU A 268 -11.48 9.51 -10.05
CA GLU A 268 -11.63 8.43 -11.04
C GLU A 268 -12.72 7.44 -10.61
N GLY A 269 -12.76 7.09 -9.33
CA GLY A 269 -13.68 6.13 -8.77
C GLY A 269 -14.98 6.69 -8.19
N TYR A 270 -15.37 7.94 -8.47
CA TYR A 270 -16.42 8.65 -7.70
C TYR A 270 -17.77 7.90 -7.61
N GLU A 271 -18.16 7.18 -8.67
CA GLU A 271 -19.41 6.41 -8.72
C GLU A 271 -19.44 5.20 -7.76
N ASN A 272 -18.27 4.78 -7.27
CA ASN A 272 -18.13 3.58 -6.44
C ASN A 272 -18.26 3.87 -4.94
N PHE A 273 -18.58 5.12 -4.55
CA PHE A 273 -18.70 5.49 -3.14
C PHE A 273 -20.14 5.77 -2.74
N SER A 274 -20.48 5.29 -1.54
CA SER A 274 -21.53 5.89 -0.72
C SER A 274 -20.84 6.83 0.26
N LEU A 275 -20.95 8.13 0.05
CA LEU A 275 -20.24 9.13 0.85
C LEU A 275 -21.10 9.60 2.03
N ASP A 276 -20.60 9.42 3.25
CA ASP A 276 -21.16 10.07 4.43
C ASP A 276 -20.65 11.51 4.60
N ASP A 277 -21.11 12.19 5.64
CA ASP A 277 -20.78 13.60 5.87
C ASP A 277 -19.28 13.83 6.09
N GLU A 278 -18.60 12.90 6.77
CA GLU A 278 -17.18 13.02 7.08
C GLU A 278 -16.33 12.77 5.82
N ALA A 279 -16.75 11.81 4.99
CA ALA A 279 -16.13 11.52 3.70
C ALA A 279 -16.19 12.72 2.75
N VAL A 280 -17.37 13.35 2.59
CA VAL A 280 -17.47 14.56 1.76
C VAL A 280 -16.58 15.65 2.30
N ARG A 281 -16.64 15.89 3.61
CA ARG A 281 -15.86 16.97 4.21
C ARG A 281 -14.36 16.76 3.99
N LEU A 282 -13.86 15.53 4.18
CA LEU A 282 -12.48 15.17 3.89
C LEU A 282 -12.12 15.42 2.43
N LEU A 283 -12.93 14.92 1.48
CA LEU A 283 -12.66 15.00 0.06
C LEU A 283 -12.71 16.44 -0.47
N THR A 284 -13.72 17.22 -0.07
CA THR A 284 -13.86 18.64 -0.43
C THR A 284 -12.68 19.45 0.10
N GLU A 285 -12.34 19.31 1.39
CA GLU A 285 -11.23 20.06 1.96
C GLU A 285 -9.88 19.64 1.34
N SER A 286 -9.70 18.35 1.05
CA SER A 286 -8.53 17.83 0.33
C SER A 286 -8.45 18.39 -1.09
N ALA A 287 -9.57 18.51 -1.80
CA ALA A 287 -9.64 19.16 -3.10
C ALA A 287 -9.23 20.63 -3.02
N LEU A 288 -9.79 21.38 -2.08
CA LEU A 288 -9.46 22.80 -1.87
C LEU A 288 -7.97 22.99 -1.55
N LYS A 289 -7.41 22.12 -0.69
CA LYS A 289 -5.97 22.11 -0.37
C LYS A 289 -5.12 21.89 -1.62
N ASN A 290 -5.61 21.04 -2.52
CA ASN A 290 -5.01 20.72 -3.79
C ASN A 290 -5.43 21.67 -4.94
N TRP A 291 -6.03 22.82 -4.65
CA TRP A 291 -6.40 23.87 -5.62
C TRP A 291 -7.45 23.41 -6.65
N ILE A 292 -8.31 22.46 -6.24
CA ILE A 292 -9.46 21.96 -6.99
C ILE A 292 -10.73 22.37 -6.23
N PRO A 293 -11.84 22.73 -6.89
CA PRO A 293 -13.05 23.18 -6.19
C PRO A 293 -13.68 22.15 -5.23
N GLY A 294 -13.77 20.87 -5.60
CA GLY A 294 -14.35 19.83 -4.75
C GLY A 294 -15.88 19.82 -4.76
N VAL A 295 -16.48 20.39 -5.80
CA VAL A 295 -17.91 20.54 -6.05
C VAL A 295 -18.56 19.19 -6.33
N LEU A 296 -17.85 18.26 -7.00
CA LEU A 296 -18.36 16.90 -7.23
C LEU A 296 -18.81 16.22 -5.92
N TRP A 297 -18.06 16.43 -4.84
CA TRP A 297 -18.35 15.84 -3.53
C TRP A 297 -19.50 16.54 -2.80
N LEU A 298 -19.71 17.83 -3.11
CA LEU A 298 -20.71 18.68 -2.49
C LEU A 298 -22.11 18.52 -3.10
N ASP A 299 -22.22 17.77 -4.20
CA ASP A 299 -23.46 17.59 -4.98
C ASP A 299 -24.62 16.98 -4.18
N GLN A 300 -24.33 16.28 -3.08
CA GLN A 300 -25.36 15.72 -2.21
C GLN A 300 -25.85 16.67 -1.11
N TYR A 301 -25.31 17.89 -1.03
CA TYR A 301 -25.68 18.87 -0.01
C TYR A 301 -26.59 19.97 -0.56
N GLU A 302 -27.46 20.49 0.30
CA GLU A 302 -28.17 21.73 0.00
C GLU A 302 -27.20 22.92 0.01
N GLN A 303 -27.53 23.96 -0.77
CA GLN A 303 -26.68 25.14 -0.95
C GLN A 303 -26.21 25.77 0.37
N GLU A 304 -27.09 25.86 1.38
CA GLU A 304 -26.76 26.38 2.72
C GLU A 304 -25.67 25.54 3.40
N GLN A 305 -25.75 24.20 3.31
CA GLN A 305 -24.77 23.29 3.89
C GLN A 305 -23.43 23.36 3.16
N VAL A 306 -23.46 23.53 1.83
CA VAL A 306 -22.25 23.76 1.03
C VAL A 306 -21.53 25.02 1.49
N ILE A 307 -22.27 26.13 1.67
CA ILE A 307 -21.71 27.40 2.15
C ILE A 307 -21.08 27.23 3.53
N ASP A 308 -21.75 26.53 4.45
CA ASP A 308 -21.22 26.23 5.78
C ASP A 308 -19.92 25.44 5.73
N ILE A 309 -19.84 24.40 4.88
CA ILE A 309 -18.61 23.62 4.68
C ILE A 309 -17.49 24.52 4.16
N LEU A 310 -17.75 25.31 3.11
CA LEU A 310 -16.77 26.21 2.49
C LEU A 310 -16.24 27.27 3.46
N GLN A 311 -17.09 27.78 4.36
CA GLN A 311 -16.69 28.74 5.39
C GLN A 311 -15.89 28.10 6.53
N SER A 312 -16.05 26.80 6.78
CA SER A 312 -15.35 26.08 7.86
C SER A 312 -13.87 25.78 7.55
N VAL A 313 -13.46 25.86 6.28
CA VAL A 313 -12.12 25.47 5.84
C VAL A 313 -11.08 26.53 6.25
N PRO A 314 -9.89 26.14 6.78
CA PRO A 314 -8.87 27.10 7.20
C PRO A 314 -8.43 28.07 6.08
N ASP A 315 -8.32 29.37 6.40
CA ASP A 315 -7.85 30.42 5.48
C ASP A 315 -6.35 30.28 5.17
N VAL A 316 -6.05 29.37 4.25
CA VAL A 316 -4.76 29.24 3.58
C VAL A 316 -4.90 29.82 2.17
N HIS A 317 -3.89 30.55 1.71
CA HIS A 317 -3.94 31.32 0.45
C HIS A 317 -4.54 30.56 -0.76
N SER A 318 -4.18 29.29 -0.94
CA SER A 318 -4.67 28.44 -2.03
C SER A 318 -6.17 28.13 -1.89
N ILE A 319 -6.59 27.72 -0.69
CA ILE A 319 -7.97 27.39 -0.34
C ILE A 319 -8.87 28.61 -0.53
N ARG A 320 -8.48 29.78 0.00
CA ARG A 320 -9.28 31.00 -0.14
C ARG A 320 -9.63 31.29 -1.59
N THR A 321 -8.64 31.22 -2.48
CA THR A 321 -8.86 31.61 -3.88
C THR A 321 -9.93 30.74 -4.50
N THR A 322 -9.97 29.45 -4.18
CA THR A 322 -10.98 28.52 -4.66
C THR A 322 -12.33 28.71 -3.99
N VAL A 323 -12.38 28.87 -2.66
CA VAL A 323 -13.61 29.17 -1.91
C VAL A 323 -14.29 30.44 -2.43
N CYS A 324 -13.52 31.50 -2.67
CA CYS A 324 -14.03 32.74 -3.24
C CYS A 324 -14.64 32.56 -4.64
N LYS A 325 -14.11 31.68 -5.48
CA LYS A 325 -14.73 31.35 -6.78
C LYS A 325 -16.08 30.69 -6.58
N LEU A 326 -16.15 29.73 -5.66
CA LEU A 326 -17.39 29.00 -5.38
C LEU A 326 -18.47 29.90 -4.80
N LEU A 327 -18.14 30.79 -3.87
CA LEU A 327 -19.09 31.76 -3.32
C LEU A 327 -19.59 32.76 -4.38
N VAL A 328 -18.73 33.15 -5.34
CA VAL A 328 -19.14 33.99 -6.48
C VAL A 328 -20.09 33.24 -7.42
N ILE A 329 -19.81 31.97 -7.70
CA ILE A 329 -20.66 31.13 -8.53
C ILE A 329 -22.02 30.89 -7.87
N ALA A 330 -22.04 30.58 -6.57
CA ALA A 330 -23.26 30.45 -5.78
C ALA A 330 -24.08 31.76 -5.66
N GLY A 331 -23.48 32.91 -6.04
CA GLY A 331 -24.14 34.22 -5.96
C GLY A 331 -24.31 34.75 -4.53
N ASP A 332 -23.66 34.16 -3.52
CA ASP A 332 -23.77 34.58 -2.13
C ASP A 332 -22.73 35.66 -1.77
N ASP A 333 -23.06 36.91 -2.14
CA ASP A 333 -22.24 38.09 -1.85
C ASP A 333 -22.09 38.33 -0.32
N GLU A 334 -23.06 37.94 0.50
CA GLU A 334 -22.97 38.12 1.95
C GLU A 334 -21.89 37.21 2.55
N SER A 335 -21.98 35.91 2.25
CA SER A 335 -20.99 34.91 2.67
C SER A 335 -19.61 35.18 2.10
N PHE A 336 -19.52 35.65 0.85
CA PHE A 336 -18.25 36.09 0.26
C PHE A 336 -17.61 37.22 1.05
N ASN A 337 -18.36 38.29 1.35
CA ASN A 337 -17.82 39.42 2.10
C ASN A 337 -17.47 39.05 3.55
N ARG A 338 -18.23 38.15 4.17
CA ARG A 338 -17.93 37.60 5.51
C ARG A 338 -16.66 36.77 5.52
N TYR A 339 -16.52 35.84 4.57
CA TYR A 339 -15.33 35.02 4.42
C TYR A 339 -14.07 35.88 4.16
N LEU A 340 -14.23 36.94 3.36
CA LEU A 340 -13.16 37.93 3.21
C LEU A 340 -12.86 38.66 4.52
N SER A 341 -13.84 39.20 5.24
CA SER A 341 -13.57 39.97 6.47
C SER A 341 -12.83 39.18 7.54
N ASP A 342 -13.06 37.87 7.59
CA ASP A 342 -12.46 36.97 8.57
C ASP A 342 -11.10 36.41 8.09
N SER A 343 -10.76 36.62 6.81
CA SER A 343 -9.51 36.16 6.20
C SER A 343 -8.32 37.06 6.56
N SER A 344 -7.35 36.50 7.29
CA SER A 344 -6.08 37.16 7.61
C SER A 344 -5.19 37.42 6.38
N SER A 345 -5.42 36.67 5.30
CA SER A 345 -4.54 36.63 4.14
C SER A 345 -5.01 37.51 2.96
N ILE A 346 -6.02 38.39 3.14
CA ILE A 346 -6.51 39.37 2.12
C ILE A 346 -5.39 40.24 1.56
N THR A 347 -4.33 40.47 2.34
CA THR A 347 -3.20 41.31 1.95
C THR A 347 -2.30 40.71 0.87
N ASN A 348 -2.62 39.51 0.35
CA ASN A 348 -1.83 38.89 -0.70
C ASN A 348 -1.97 39.66 -2.04
N PRO A 349 -0.87 40.19 -2.61
CA PRO A 349 -0.91 41.01 -3.82
C PRO A 349 -1.35 40.27 -5.09
N ARG A 350 -1.47 38.94 -5.06
CA ARG A 350 -1.99 38.13 -6.17
C ARG A 350 -3.49 37.88 -6.12
N PHE A 351 -4.17 38.33 -5.05
CA PHE A 351 -5.60 38.18 -4.89
C PHE A 351 -6.31 39.51 -5.13
N ASP A 352 -7.05 39.61 -6.24
CA ASP A 352 -7.78 40.81 -6.64
C ASP A 352 -9.26 40.68 -6.27
N VAL A 353 -9.64 41.19 -5.10
CA VAL A 353 -11.02 41.16 -4.57
C VAL A 353 -12.01 41.80 -5.56
N GLU A 354 -11.63 42.91 -6.19
CA GLU A 354 -12.51 43.65 -7.09
C GLU A 354 -12.78 42.86 -8.37
N LYS A 355 -11.80 42.06 -8.84
CA LYS A 355 -12.02 41.10 -9.93
C LYS A 355 -13.14 40.12 -9.58
N TYR A 356 -13.13 39.52 -8.39
CA TYR A 356 -14.17 38.56 -7.96
C TYR A 356 -15.52 39.23 -7.77
N ARG A 357 -15.56 40.43 -7.14
CA ARG A 357 -16.80 41.19 -6.97
C ARG A 357 -17.48 41.52 -8.29
N GLY A 358 -16.69 41.84 -9.32
CA GLY A 358 -17.19 42.12 -10.66
C GLY A 358 -17.85 40.93 -11.36
N GLN A 359 -17.75 39.71 -10.82
CA GLN A 359 -18.34 38.50 -11.38
C GLN A 359 -19.70 38.13 -10.76
N PHE A 360 -20.15 38.79 -9.69
CA PHE A 360 -21.50 38.57 -9.17
C PHE A 360 -22.55 39.03 -10.18
N GLY A 361 -23.51 38.14 -10.47
CA GLY A 361 -24.58 38.38 -11.45
C GLY A 361 -24.16 38.30 -12.93
N CYS A 362 -22.92 37.91 -13.22
CA CYS A 362 -22.49 37.55 -14.58
C CYS A 362 -23.08 36.20 -15.01
N SER A 363 -23.13 35.91 -16.33
CA SER A 363 -23.52 34.57 -16.78
C SER A 363 -22.49 33.52 -16.35
N ALA A 364 -22.95 32.27 -16.22
CA ALA A 364 -22.10 31.12 -15.92
C ALA A 364 -20.88 31.04 -16.86
N GLU A 365 -21.08 31.22 -18.17
CA GLU A 365 -20.00 31.29 -19.17
C GLU A 365 -18.92 32.32 -18.81
N SER A 366 -19.34 33.55 -18.47
CA SER A 366 -18.44 34.64 -18.15
C SER A 366 -17.68 34.33 -16.85
N GLN A 367 -18.37 33.75 -15.87
CA GLN A 367 -17.78 33.34 -14.61
C GLN A 367 -16.73 32.24 -14.82
N ILE A 368 -17.05 31.16 -15.53
CA ILE A 368 -16.11 30.06 -15.82
C ILE A 368 -14.89 30.60 -16.58
N LYS A 369 -15.10 31.46 -17.59
CA LYS A 369 -14.02 32.04 -18.38
C LYS A 369 -13.08 32.93 -17.55
N GLU A 370 -13.61 33.72 -16.62
CA GLU A 370 -12.80 34.64 -15.80
C GLU A 370 -12.19 34.00 -14.56
N LEU A 371 -12.87 33.01 -13.98
CA LEU A 371 -12.49 32.33 -12.74
C LEU A 371 -11.72 31.03 -12.99
N GLY A 372 -11.92 30.39 -14.14
CA GLY A 372 -11.27 29.15 -14.55
C GLY A 372 -9.80 29.31 -14.92
N LYS A 373 -9.28 28.29 -15.60
CA LYS A 373 -7.95 28.25 -16.21
C LYS A 373 -8.10 28.36 -17.71
N ASN A 374 -7.18 29.08 -18.35
CA ASN A 374 -7.16 29.23 -19.81
C ASN A 374 -6.70 27.92 -20.46
N ILE A 375 -7.61 26.97 -20.56
CA ILE A 375 -7.42 25.69 -21.24
C ILE A 375 -8.69 25.34 -21.99
N ASP A 376 -8.58 25.32 -23.31
CA ASP A 376 -9.71 25.05 -24.22
C ASP A 376 -9.73 23.57 -24.63
N GLN A 377 -8.61 22.86 -24.48
CA GLN A 377 -8.48 21.46 -24.88
C GLN A 377 -7.35 20.76 -24.11
N VAL A 378 -7.53 19.47 -23.82
CA VAL A 378 -6.47 18.58 -23.33
C VAL A 378 -6.40 17.32 -24.18
N GLN A 379 -5.18 16.91 -24.55
CA GLN A 379 -4.90 15.68 -25.29
C GLN A 379 -3.77 14.88 -24.64
N TYR A 380 -3.99 13.57 -24.46
CA TYR A 380 -2.96 12.62 -24.02
C TYR A 380 -3.23 11.21 -24.55
N GLY A 381 -2.30 10.66 -25.32
CA GLY A 381 -2.47 9.33 -25.92
C GLY A 381 -3.68 9.30 -26.85
N ASN A 382 -4.69 8.50 -26.52
CA ASN A 382 -5.96 8.42 -27.24
C ASN A 382 -7.08 9.26 -26.59
N PHE A 383 -6.79 9.93 -25.47
CA PHE A 383 -7.75 10.78 -24.79
C PHE A 383 -7.67 12.21 -25.35
N GLU A 384 -8.82 12.77 -25.66
CA GLU A 384 -9.00 14.14 -26.12
C GLU A 384 -10.29 14.67 -25.50
N ALA A 385 -10.18 15.77 -24.77
CA ALA A 385 -11.31 16.48 -24.21
C ALA A 385 -11.30 17.92 -24.75
N GLU A 386 -12.32 18.26 -25.51
CA GLU A 386 -12.65 19.63 -25.91
C GLU A 386 -13.42 20.27 -24.76
N LEU A 387 -12.88 21.36 -24.25
CA LEU A 387 -13.30 22.02 -23.03
C LEU A 387 -13.75 23.46 -23.31
N ASP A 388 -14.09 23.78 -24.55
CA ASP A 388 -14.62 25.08 -24.97
C ASP A 388 -16.15 25.10 -24.98
N GLU A 389 -16.80 23.93 -24.88
CA GLU A 389 -18.25 23.77 -24.94
C GLU A 389 -18.87 23.20 -23.65
N TYR A 390 -18.39 23.58 -22.47
CA TYR A 390 -18.92 23.03 -21.19
C TYR A 390 -20.43 23.21 -21.00
N GLU A 391 -21.05 24.20 -21.66
CA GLU A 391 -22.51 24.42 -21.60
C GLU A 391 -23.31 23.34 -22.33
N SER A 392 -22.67 22.64 -23.27
CA SER A 392 -23.32 21.60 -24.06
C SER A 392 -23.42 20.27 -23.31
N PHE A 393 -22.50 20.02 -22.38
CA PHE A 393 -22.52 18.83 -21.56
C PHE A 393 -23.69 18.89 -20.58
N ASP A 394 -24.39 17.79 -20.32
CA ASP A 394 -25.26 17.72 -19.14
C ASP A 394 -24.45 17.45 -17.86
N ASP A 395 -25.12 17.36 -16.72
CA ASP A 395 -24.43 17.24 -15.43
C ASP A 395 -23.73 15.88 -15.32
N ASP A 396 -24.32 14.82 -15.87
CA ASP A 396 -23.74 13.47 -15.86
C ASP A 396 -22.53 13.40 -16.80
N GLU A 397 -22.60 14.03 -17.97
CA GLU A 397 -21.46 14.16 -18.89
C GLU A 397 -20.29 14.92 -18.25
N ILE A 398 -20.54 15.95 -17.44
CA ILE A 398 -19.49 16.64 -16.69
C ILE A 398 -18.87 15.72 -15.61
N ARG A 399 -19.69 14.98 -14.85
CA ARG A 399 -19.18 14.03 -13.84
C ARG A 399 -18.34 12.92 -14.47
N ASP A 400 -18.80 12.37 -15.60
CA ASP A 400 -18.07 11.37 -16.37
C ASP A 400 -16.73 11.91 -16.89
N LEU A 401 -16.71 13.14 -17.42
CA LEU A 401 -15.49 13.80 -17.88
C LEU A 401 -14.52 14.06 -16.72
N ILE A 402 -15.02 14.43 -15.54
CA ILE A 402 -14.20 14.58 -14.32
C ILE A 402 -13.49 13.27 -13.98
N SER A 403 -14.23 12.15 -13.95
CA SER A 403 -13.67 10.82 -13.70
C SER A 403 -12.61 10.45 -14.74
N GLN A 404 -12.92 10.63 -16.03
CA GLN A 404 -12.00 10.31 -17.12
C GLN A 404 -10.71 11.15 -17.06
N VAL A 405 -10.82 12.46 -16.84
CA VAL A 405 -9.66 13.36 -16.70
C VAL A 405 -8.78 12.93 -15.53
N ALA A 406 -9.38 12.52 -14.40
CA ALA A 406 -8.65 12.02 -13.25
C ALA A 406 -7.92 10.69 -13.55
N GLY A 407 -8.57 9.73 -14.23
CA GLY A 407 -7.93 8.49 -14.67
C GLY A 407 -6.75 8.73 -15.61
N VAL A 408 -6.92 9.60 -16.60
CA VAL A 408 -5.85 9.98 -17.53
C VAL A 408 -4.70 10.70 -16.81
N TRP A 409 -5.01 11.50 -15.78
CA TRP A 409 -4.00 12.16 -14.95
C TRP A 409 -3.12 11.16 -14.20
N LEU A 410 -3.72 10.09 -13.67
CA LEU A 410 -3.02 9.02 -12.95
C LEU A 410 -2.03 8.29 -13.89
N ASP A 411 -2.47 7.96 -15.09
CA ASP A 411 -1.68 7.26 -16.11
C ASP A 411 -0.62 8.14 -16.78
N CYS A 412 -0.81 9.46 -16.77
CA CYS A 412 0.07 10.40 -17.47
C CYS A 412 1.43 10.51 -16.78
N ASN A 413 2.54 10.27 -17.48
CA ASN A 413 3.89 10.46 -16.92
C ASN A 413 4.53 11.83 -17.24
N ASP A 414 3.85 12.67 -18.02
CA ASP A 414 4.34 14.00 -18.40
C ASP A 414 3.84 15.08 -17.43
N GLU A 415 4.75 15.76 -16.72
CA GLU A 415 4.39 16.77 -15.72
C GLU A 415 3.63 17.96 -16.30
N LYS A 416 3.92 18.37 -17.53
CA LYS A 416 3.23 19.48 -18.19
C LYS A 416 1.80 19.06 -18.51
N VAL A 417 1.63 17.86 -19.07
CA VAL A 417 0.30 17.33 -19.39
C VAL A 417 -0.51 17.07 -18.11
N ARG A 418 0.09 16.53 -17.04
CA ARG A 418 -0.56 16.42 -15.72
C ARG A 418 -1.05 17.76 -15.18
N LYS A 419 -0.29 18.83 -15.39
CA LYS A 419 -0.71 20.18 -14.99
C LYS A 419 -1.91 20.66 -15.80
N ASP A 420 -1.90 20.40 -17.11
CA ASP A 420 -2.99 20.75 -18.03
C ASP A 420 -4.26 19.95 -17.71
N LEU A 421 -4.16 18.65 -17.47
CA LEU A 421 -5.25 17.77 -16.98
C LEU A 421 -5.83 18.26 -15.65
N LYS A 422 -4.99 18.66 -14.69
CA LYS A 422 -5.47 19.25 -13.44
C LYS A 422 -6.25 20.55 -13.67
N TYR A 423 -5.83 21.37 -14.63
CA TYR A 423 -6.55 22.60 -14.98
C TYR A 423 -7.87 22.32 -15.68
N ALA A 424 -7.94 21.28 -16.53
CA ALA A 424 -9.19 20.79 -17.09
C ALA A 424 -10.16 20.37 -15.98
N LEU A 425 -9.70 19.58 -15.02
CA LEU A 425 -10.49 19.17 -13.85
C LEU A 425 -11.05 20.37 -13.08
N VAL A 426 -10.21 21.40 -12.84
CA VAL A 426 -10.67 22.65 -12.20
C VAL A 426 -11.78 23.33 -12.98
N ASN A 427 -11.71 23.37 -14.31
CA ASN A 427 -12.74 24.01 -15.12
C ASN A 427 -14.04 23.21 -15.13
N LEU A 428 -13.96 21.87 -15.25
CA LEU A 428 -15.12 20.98 -15.18
C LEU A 428 -15.84 21.11 -13.83
N GLU A 429 -15.09 21.15 -12.74
CA GLU A 429 -15.61 21.39 -11.39
C GLU A 429 -16.30 22.75 -11.23
N LEU A 430 -15.75 23.82 -11.84
CA LEU A 430 -16.40 25.13 -11.85
C LEU A 430 -17.66 25.13 -12.73
N ALA A 431 -17.65 24.40 -13.84
CA ALA A 431 -18.82 24.24 -14.69
C ALA A 431 -19.94 23.52 -13.93
N LEU A 432 -19.62 22.43 -13.22
CA LEU A 432 -20.55 21.75 -12.33
C LEU A 432 -21.09 22.70 -11.25
N ALA A 433 -20.22 23.53 -10.67
CA ALA A 433 -20.61 24.50 -9.64
C ALA A 433 -21.68 25.48 -10.12
N THR A 434 -21.61 25.94 -11.37
CA THR A 434 -22.61 26.88 -11.93
C THR A 434 -24.01 26.29 -12.11
N ARG A 435 -24.15 24.98 -11.90
CA ARG A 435 -25.40 24.24 -12.08
C ARG A 435 -25.99 23.76 -10.77
N ILE A 436 -25.12 23.41 -9.81
CA ILE A 436 -25.54 22.83 -8.53
C ILE A 436 -25.55 23.84 -7.37
N LEU A 437 -24.80 24.94 -7.48
CA LEU A 437 -24.76 26.03 -6.50
C LEU A 437 -25.51 27.25 -7.02
#